data_AF-A0A8H5CNK8-F1
#
_entry.id   AF-A0A8H5CNK8-F1
#
_cell.length_a   1.000
_cell.length_b   1.000
_cell.length_c   1.000
_cell.angle_alpha   90.00
_cell.angle_beta   90.00
_cell.angle_gamma   90.00
#
_symmetry.space_group_name_H-M   'P 1'
#
loop_
_entity.id
_entity.type
_entity.pdbx_description
1 polymer ?
#
loop_
_entity_poly.entity_id
_entity_poly.type
_entity_poly.pdbx_seq_one_letter_code
_entity_poly.pdbx_strand_id
1 'polypeptide(L)'
;MLAPNPSPIPVSPAPLSPVASPITDIDMSSTALKNLLQALVNNQNQLQQAITNLVNRPTHESSDKTPKPALFKGKPAKLDLFLSLFILWAGEQKWLKFNNGKLNLQKCIAEALLMMEGSATEWAAEYAHHISRVRAEEAGAVFPWEGNWDNFTHALKVRFGVANEQQLAQNKLEALRQGDKTVSEFSQIF
;
A
#
# COMPACT_ATOMS: atom_id res chain seq x y z
N MET A 1 -24.14 85.32 14.95
CA MET A 1 -24.57 84.01 15.48
C MET A 1 -23.82 83.75 16.78
N LEU A 2 -24.53 83.30 17.82
CA LEU A 2 -24.11 83.25 19.23
C LEU A 2 -23.08 82.15 19.57
N ALA A 3 -22.33 82.40 20.64
CA ALA A 3 -21.38 81.57 21.42
C ALA A 3 -22.00 80.25 21.99
N PRO A 4 -21.28 79.34 22.72
CA PRO A 4 -19.99 79.53 23.41
C PRO A 4 -18.98 78.34 23.46
N ASN A 5 -17.78 78.68 23.94
CA ASN A 5 -16.73 77.83 24.53
C ASN A 5 -17.18 77.27 25.91
N PRO A 6 -16.55 76.23 26.50
CA PRO A 6 -15.44 76.51 27.43
C PRO A 6 -14.30 75.46 27.43
N SER A 7 -13.07 75.94 27.69
CA SER A 7 -11.95 75.13 28.21
C SER A 7 -12.01 75.08 29.76
N PRO A 8 -11.43 74.07 30.45
CA PRO A 8 -10.13 74.29 31.08
C PRO A 8 -9.17 73.06 31.18
N ILE A 9 -7.87 73.36 31.31
CA ILE A 9 -6.68 72.54 31.65
C ILE A 9 -6.71 72.23 33.20
N PRO A 10 -5.68 71.75 33.94
CA PRO A 10 -4.44 70.95 33.72
C PRO A 10 -4.14 69.87 34.82
N VAL A 11 -3.31 68.83 34.58
CA VAL A 11 -2.34 68.32 35.60
C VAL A 11 -1.35 67.31 35.03
N SER A 12 -0.05 67.61 35.18
CA SER A 12 1.08 66.66 35.17
C SER A 12 1.12 65.93 36.54
N PRO A 13 1.61 64.68 36.66
CA PRO A 13 3.05 64.44 36.83
C PRO A 13 3.58 63.11 36.18
N ALA A 14 4.86 63.10 35.80
CA ALA A 14 5.67 61.87 35.58
C ALA A 14 5.72 61.02 36.88
N PRO A 15 6.14 59.72 36.95
CA PRO A 15 7.16 59.03 36.14
C PRO A 15 6.92 57.50 35.89
N LEU A 16 7.97 56.80 35.42
CA LEU A 16 8.26 55.35 35.51
C LEU A 16 7.92 54.45 34.30
N SER A 17 8.98 53.96 33.64
CA SER A 17 9.06 52.67 32.91
C SER A 17 8.67 51.50 33.83
N PRO A 18 8.62 50.22 33.37
CA PRO A 18 8.34 49.63 32.06
C PRO A 18 7.08 48.71 32.14
N VAL A 19 6.27 48.57 31.07
CA VAL A 19 5.28 47.48 31.03
C VAL A 19 5.68 46.46 29.97
N ALA A 20 6.04 45.29 30.48
CA ALA A 20 6.34 44.10 29.73
C ALA A 20 5.18 43.77 28.80
N SER A 21 5.46 43.61 27.51
CA SER A 21 4.59 42.82 26.66
C SER A 21 4.60 41.39 27.20
N PRO A 22 3.44 40.78 27.49
CA PRO A 22 3.39 39.38 27.87
C PRO A 22 3.90 38.55 26.69
N ILE A 23 5.00 37.85 26.94
CA ILE A 23 5.41 36.69 26.15
C ILE A 23 4.20 35.75 26.11
N THR A 24 3.55 35.69 24.96
CA THR A 24 2.92 34.44 24.53
C THR A 24 3.86 33.88 23.50
N ASP A 25 5.02 33.42 23.97
CA ASP A 25 5.70 32.30 23.34
C ASP A 25 4.63 31.21 23.28
N ILE A 26 4.20 30.99 22.06
CA ILE A 26 3.31 29.92 21.71
C ILE A 26 4.10 28.64 22.03
N ASP A 27 3.89 28.09 23.22
CA ASP A 27 4.33 26.75 23.64
C ASP A 27 3.53 25.67 22.87
N MET A 28 3.48 25.80 21.55
CA MET A 28 2.98 24.78 20.63
C MET A 28 4.06 23.77 20.27
N SER A 29 5.32 24.02 20.63
CA SER A 29 6.43 23.11 20.34
C SER A 29 6.42 21.90 21.27
N SER A 30 6.29 22.10 22.58
CA SER A 30 6.40 21.00 23.56
C SER A 30 5.22 20.04 23.50
N THR A 31 4.00 20.56 23.43
CA THR A 31 2.77 19.75 23.44
C THR A 31 2.58 18.99 22.13
N ALA A 32 2.90 19.60 20.98
CA ALA A 32 2.83 18.92 19.69
C ALA A 32 3.90 17.83 19.57
N LEU A 33 5.14 18.08 20.03
CA LEU A 33 6.19 17.05 20.07
C LEU A 33 5.82 15.89 20.99
N LYS A 34 5.26 16.17 22.17
CA LYS A 34 4.80 15.15 23.09
C LYS A 34 3.67 14.32 22.48
N ASN A 35 2.72 14.94 21.80
CA ASN A 35 1.64 14.23 21.11
C ASN A 35 2.16 13.38 19.95
N LEU A 36 3.16 13.86 19.21
CA LEU A 36 3.80 13.09 18.13
C LEU A 36 4.60 11.90 18.68
N LEU A 37 5.38 12.11 19.73
CA LEU A 37 6.11 11.04 20.43
C LEU A 37 5.14 10.01 21.02
N GLN A 38 4.03 10.47 21.60
CA GLN A 38 2.98 9.59 22.12
C GLN A 38 2.30 8.80 20.99
N ALA A 39 2.01 9.43 19.86
CA ALA A 39 1.46 8.75 18.68
C ALA A 39 2.43 7.72 18.10
N LEU A 40 3.73 8.00 18.15
CA LEU A 40 4.80 7.11 17.68
C LEU A 40 4.97 5.91 18.63
N VAL A 41 4.93 6.14 19.95
CA VAL A 41 4.92 5.07 20.97
C VAL A 41 3.65 4.22 20.85
N ASN A 42 2.50 4.83 20.62
CA ASN A 42 1.24 4.11 20.42
C ASN A 42 1.28 3.27 19.13
N ASN A 43 1.83 3.79 18.03
CA ASN A 43 2.05 3.02 16.80
C ASN A 43 3.05 1.89 17.01
N GLN A 44 4.11 2.13 17.76
CA GLN A 44 5.10 1.09 18.07
C GLN A 44 4.48 -0.01 18.93
N ASN A 45 3.66 0.33 19.92
CA ASN A 45 2.92 -0.65 20.72
C ASN A 45 1.88 -1.42 19.90
N GLN A 46 1.19 -0.76 18.96
CA GLN A 46 0.27 -1.43 18.04
C GLN A 46 0.99 -2.38 17.08
N LEU A 47 2.17 -1.99 16.57
CA LEU A 47 3.03 -2.85 15.77
C LEU A 47 3.58 -4.02 16.58
N GLN A 48 4.02 -3.79 17.81
CA GLN A 48 4.46 -4.86 18.70
C GLN A 48 3.30 -5.80 19.04
N GLN A 49 2.10 -5.30 19.33
CA GLN A 49 0.94 -6.15 19.56
C GLN A 49 0.53 -6.93 18.30
N ALA A 50 0.61 -6.31 17.11
CA ALA A 50 0.36 -7.01 15.84
C ALA A 50 1.39 -8.13 15.61
N ILE A 51 2.67 -7.86 15.88
CA ILE A 51 3.76 -8.84 15.80
C ILE A 51 3.58 -9.94 16.85
N THR A 52 3.26 -9.59 18.10
CA THR A 52 3.01 -10.56 19.17
C THR A 52 1.77 -11.41 18.87
N ASN A 53 0.73 -10.86 18.25
CA ASN A 53 -0.43 -11.62 17.81
C ASN A 53 -0.14 -12.51 16.59
N LEU A 54 0.82 -12.11 15.73
CA LEU A 54 1.35 -12.95 14.66
C LEU A 54 2.22 -14.10 15.22
N VAL A 55 3.04 -13.81 16.23
CA VAL A 55 3.98 -14.75 16.87
C VAL A 55 3.28 -15.73 17.82
N ASN A 56 2.24 -15.30 18.53
CA ASN A 56 1.49 -16.13 19.49
C ASN A 56 0.28 -16.85 18.87
N ARG A 57 0.07 -16.73 17.55
CA ARG A 57 -0.89 -17.60 16.87
C ARG A 57 -0.38 -19.04 17.04
N PRO A 58 -1.17 -19.98 17.61
CA PRO A 58 -0.70 -21.33 17.89
C PRO A 58 -0.35 -22.04 16.59
N THR A 59 0.94 -22.07 16.28
CA THR A 59 1.55 -22.83 15.20
C THR A 59 1.70 -24.26 15.67
N HIS A 60 0.82 -25.14 15.20
CA HIS A 60 1.24 -26.51 15.02
C HIS A 60 2.32 -26.52 13.91
N GLU A 61 3.51 -26.94 14.32
CA GLU A 61 4.66 -27.33 13.51
C GLU A 61 5.57 -26.24 12.94
N SER A 62 6.80 -26.29 13.45
CA SER A 62 7.97 -25.50 13.14
C SER A 62 8.40 -25.64 11.67
N SER A 63 8.27 -24.58 10.89
CA SER A 63 9.18 -24.28 9.78
C SER A 63 8.97 -22.83 9.34
N ASP A 64 10.04 -22.04 9.38
CA ASP A 64 10.17 -20.65 8.97
C ASP A 64 9.97 -20.50 7.44
N LYS A 65 8.78 -20.87 6.94
CA LYS A 65 8.42 -20.90 5.53
C LYS A 65 7.47 -19.76 5.22
N THR A 66 7.77 -19.01 4.17
CA THR A 66 6.86 -18.06 3.55
C THR A 66 5.49 -18.73 3.34
N PRO A 67 4.41 -18.12 3.83
CA PRO A 67 3.08 -18.70 3.72
C PRO A 67 2.65 -18.84 2.25
N LYS A 68 1.98 -19.95 1.91
CA LYS A 68 1.42 -20.16 0.56
C LYS A 68 0.47 -18.99 0.23
N PRO A 69 0.60 -18.36 -0.96
CA PRO A 69 -0.29 -17.27 -1.35
C PRO A 69 -1.75 -17.72 -1.38
N ALA A 70 -2.65 -16.76 -1.17
CA ALA A 70 -4.07 -16.99 -1.39
C ALA A 70 -4.36 -17.27 -2.88
N LEU A 71 -5.40 -18.06 -3.13
CA LEU A 71 -5.87 -18.34 -4.48
C LEU A 71 -6.30 -17.04 -5.19
N PHE A 72 -6.00 -16.96 -6.48
CA PHE A 72 -6.30 -15.79 -7.28
C PHE A 72 -7.70 -15.88 -7.89
N LYS A 73 -8.61 -15.00 -7.46
CA LYS A 73 -10.02 -15.02 -7.89
C LYS A 73 -10.32 -14.19 -9.14
N GLY A 74 -9.30 -13.73 -9.88
CA GLY A 74 -9.48 -12.87 -11.06
C GLY A 74 -9.64 -11.38 -10.77
N LYS A 75 -9.32 -10.92 -9.56
CA LYS A 75 -9.49 -9.50 -9.17
C LYS A 75 -8.26 -8.66 -9.54
N PRO A 76 -8.40 -7.58 -10.33
CA PRO A 76 -7.25 -6.77 -10.77
C PRO A 76 -6.42 -6.20 -9.63
N ALA A 77 -7.08 -5.66 -8.60
CA ALA A 77 -6.41 -5.03 -7.47
C ALA A 77 -5.51 -5.97 -6.65
N LYS A 78 -5.66 -7.30 -6.81
CA LYS A 78 -4.86 -8.31 -6.10
C LYS A 78 -3.86 -9.03 -7.00
N LEU A 79 -3.80 -8.69 -8.29
CA LEU A 79 -3.00 -9.41 -9.27
C LEU A 79 -1.49 -9.29 -8.97
N ASP A 80 -0.98 -8.07 -8.81
CA ASP A 80 0.44 -7.85 -8.52
C ASP A 80 0.86 -8.42 -7.17
N LEU A 81 -0.03 -8.32 -6.17
CA LEU A 81 0.20 -8.92 -4.86
C LEU A 81 0.29 -10.44 -4.96
N PHE A 82 -0.62 -11.07 -5.70
CA PHE A 82 -0.60 -12.51 -5.94
C PHE A 82 0.71 -12.93 -6.62
N LEU A 83 1.11 -12.26 -7.71
CA LEU A 83 2.34 -12.58 -8.45
C LEU A 83 3.59 -12.44 -7.58
N SER A 84 3.67 -11.37 -6.79
CA SER A 84 4.81 -11.11 -5.91
C SER A 84 4.92 -12.14 -4.80
N LEU A 85 3.82 -12.45 -4.12
CA LEU A 85 3.77 -13.48 -3.08
C LEU A 85 4.04 -14.87 -3.66
N PHE A 86 3.55 -15.15 -4.87
CA PHE A 86 3.79 -16.42 -5.55
C PHE A 86 5.27 -16.65 -5.82
N ILE A 87 5.99 -15.67 -6.36
CA ILE A 87 7.43 -15.81 -6.62
C ILE A 87 8.21 -16.02 -5.33
N LEU A 88 7.86 -15.28 -4.26
CA LEU A 88 8.51 -15.44 -2.96
C LEU A 88 8.30 -16.85 -2.41
N TRP A 89 7.04 -17.31 -2.37
CA TRP A 89 6.70 -18.66 -1.92
C TRP A 89 7.31 -19.76 -2.79
N ALA A 90 7.26 -19.61 -4.12
CA ALA A 90 7.85 -20.55 -5.07
C ALA A 90 9.37 -20.66 -4.89
N GLY A 91 10.01 -19.54 -4.53
CA GLY A 91 11.43 -19.45 -4.16
C GLY A 91 11.82 -20.36 -3.00
N GLU A 92 10.90 -20.82 -2.17
CA GLU A 92 11.18 -21.77 -1.08
C GLU A 92 10.81 -23.21 -1.41
N GLN A 93 10.03 -23.42 -2.47
CA GLN A 93 9.57 -24.75 -2.86
C GLN A 93 10.64 -25.50 -3.67
N LYS A 94 11.30 -26.48 -3.04
CA LYS A 94 12.32 -27.31 -3.71
C LYS A 94 11.79 -28.01 -4.97
N TRP A 95 10.53 -28.44 -4.97
CA TRP A 95 9.92 -29.17 -6.09
C TRP A 95 9.62 -28.28 -7.31
N LEU A 96 9.52 -26.95 -7.11
CA LEU A 96 9.42 -25.94 -8.16
C LEU A 96 10.77 -25.53 -8.75
N LYS A 97 11.88 -26.05 -8.22
CA LYS A 97 13.23 -25.74 -8.69
C LYS A 97 13.81 -26.86 -9.55
N PHE A 98 14.82 -26.50 -10.33
CA PHE A 98 15.78 -27.45 -10.89
C PHE A 98 16.79 -27.86 -9.82
N ASN A 99 17.57 -28.90 -10.10
CA ASN A 99 18.62 -29.40 -9.20
C ASN A 99 19.71 -28.34 -8.92
N ASN A 100 19.87 -27.35 -9.80
CA ASN A 100 20.79 -26.23 -9.61
C ASN A 100 20.22 -25.10 -8.72
N GLY A 101 19.04 -25.30 -8.12
CA GLY A 101 18.39 -24.33 -7.22
C GLY A 101 17.65 -23.18 -7.92
N LYS A 102 17.74 -23.06 -9.25
CA LYS A 102 16.97 -22.06 -10.02
C LYS A 102 15.51 -22.50 -10.15
N LEU A 103 14.59 -21.54 -10.20
CA LEU A 103 13.17 -21.83 -10.44
C LEU A 103 12.97 -22.46 -11.82
N ASN A 104 12.16 -23.51 -11.85
CA ASN A 104 11.66 -24.09 -13.08
C ASN A 104 10.39 -23.34 -13.48
N LEU A 105 10.53 -22.44 -14.46
CA LEU A 105 9.45 -21.54 -14.87
C LEU A 105 8.21 -22.29 -15.38
N GLN A 106 8.37 -23.41 -16.09
CA GLN A 106 7.23 -24.23 -16.53
C GLN A 106 6.46 -24.82 -15.34
N LYS A 107 7.17 -25.30 -14.31
CA LYS A 107 6.52 -25.77 -13.08
C LYS A 107 5.84 -24.63 -12.34
N CYS A 108 6.47 -23.45 -12.27
CA CYS A 108 5.88 -22.26 -11.68
C CYS A 108 4.61 -21.83 -12.43
N ILE A 109 4.60 -21.82 -13.76
CA ILE A 109 3.42 -21.50 -14.57
C ILE A 109 2.29 -22.50 -14.29
N ALA A 110 2.59 -23.79 -14.30
CA ALA A 110 1.59 -24.82 -14.03
C ALA A 110 0.99 -24.68 -12.62
N GLU A 111 1.81 -24.43 -11.60
CA GLU A 111 1.31 -24.22 -10.23
C GLU A 111 0.54 -22.91 -10.09
N ALA A 112 0.99 -21.83 -10.73
CA ALA A 112 0.27 -20.56 -10.72
C ALA A 112 -1.14 -20.73 -11.31
N LEU A 113 -1.28 -21.49 -12.40
CA LEU A 113 -2.58 -21.84 -13.00
C LEU A 113 -3.46 -22.66 -12.06
N LEU A 114 -2.88 -23.61 -11.31
CA LEU A 114 -3.62 -24.38 -10.29
C LEU A 114 -4.10 -23.54 -9.10
N MET A 115 -3.44 -22.40 -8.86
CA MET A 115 -3.84 -21.45 -7.82
C MET A 115 -4.92 -20.45 -8.28
N MET A 116 -5.43 -20.59 -9.51
CA MET A 116 -6.52 -19.77 -10.03
C MET A 116 -7.88 -20.30 -9.57
N GLU A 117 -8.74 -19.42 -9.08
CA GLU A 117 -10.05 -19.75 -8.51
C GLU A 117 -11.16 -18.89 -9.13
N GLY A 118 -12.39 -19.41 -9.18
CA GLY A 118 -13.57 -18.69 -9.67
C GLY A 118 -13.40 -18.27 -11.13
N SER A 119 -13.62 -16.99 -11.42
CA SER A 119 -13.50 -16.46 -12.80
C SER A 119 -12.12 -16.65 -13.44
N ALA A 120 -11.06 -16.78 -12.64
CA ALA A 120 -9.73 -17.05 -13.16
C ALA A 120 -9.52 -18.52 -13.54
N THR A 121 -10.30 -19.43 -12.95
CA THR A 121 -10.21 -20.87 -13.25
C THR A 121 -10.66 -21.18 -14.68
N GLU A 122 -11.71 -20.52 -15.17
CA GLU A 122 -12.19 -20.72 -16.55
C GLU A 122 -11.09 -20.42 -17.57
N TRP A 123 -10.40 -19.30 -17.38
CA TRP A 123 -9.24 -18.93 -18.20
C TRP A 123 -8.07 -19.91 -18.02
N ALA A 124 -7.79 -20.35 -16.79
CA ALA A 124 -6.69 -21.27 -16.51
C ALA A 124 -6.92 -22.69 -17.07
N ALA A 125 -8.18 -23.14 -17.14
CA ALA A 125 -8.55 -24.48 -17.57
C ALA A 125 -8.10 -24.79 -19.00
N GLU A 126 -8.22 -23.81 -19.90
CA GLU A 126 -7.77 -23.92 -21.29
C GLU A 126 -6.26 -24.27 -21.37
N TYR A 127 -5.44 -23.58 -20.56
CA TYR A 127 -4.00 -23.81 -20.54
C TYR A 127 -3.60 -25.05 -19.75
N ALA A 128 -4.34 -25.41 -18.71
CA ALA A 128 -4.11 -26.66 -17.97
C ALA A 128 -4.25 -27.88 -18.89
N HIS A 129 -5.21 -27.84 -19.83
CA HIS A 129 -5.34 -28.87 -20.86
C HIS A 129 -4.11 -28.94 -21.76
N HIS A 130 -3.60 -27.79 -22.24
CA HIS A 130 -2.38 -27.76 -23.07
C HIS A 130 -1.16 -28.33 -22.33
N ILE A 131 -0.98 -27.96 -21.07
CA ILE A 131 0.10 -28.49 -20.22
C ILE A 131 -0.02 -30.00 -20.04
N SER A 132 -1.25 -30.51 -19.89
CA SER A 132 -1.49 -31.94 -19.75
C SER A 132 -1.08 -32.72 -21.00
N ARG A 133 -1.40 -32.19 -22.19
CA ARG A 133 -0.98 -32.77 -23.49
C ARG A 133 0.53 -32.79 -23.66
N VAL A 134 1.22 -31.71 -23.26
CA VAL A 134 2.70 -31.65 -23.27
C VAL A 134 3.30 -32.69 -22.33
N ARG A 135 2.73 -32.87 -21.13
CA ARG A 135 3.18 -33.89 -20.17
C ARG A 135 2.91 -35.32 -20.65
N ALA A 136 1.90 -35.51 -21.49
CA ALA A 136 1.60 -36.79 -22.13
C ALA A 136 2.45 -37.06 -23.39
N GLU A 137 3.41 -36.18 -23.70
CA GLU A 137 4.31 -36.29 -24.87
C GLU A 137 3.55 -36.38 -26.21
N GLU A 138 2.37 -35.76 -26.29
CA GLU A 138 1.60 -35.73 -27.53
C GLU A 138 2.32 -34.99 -28.65
N ALA A 139 2.29 -35.56 -29.85
CA ALA A 139 2.91 -34.96 -31.03
C ALA A 139 2.33 -33.57 -31.33
N GLY A 140 3.20 -32.57 -31.42
CA GLY A 140 2.81 -31.17 -31.69
C GLY A 140 2.25 -30.40 -30.49
N ALA A 141 2.26 -30.98 -29.29
CA ALA A 141 1.89 -30.24 -28.08
C ALA A 141 2.98 -29.22 -27.72
N VAL A 142 2.58 -27.96 -27.50
CA VAL A 142 3.48 -26.86 -27.14
C VAL A 142 3.09 -26.32 -25.78
N PHE A 143 4.08 -26.11 -24.90
CA PHE A 143 3.84 -25.52 -23.59
C PHE A 143 3.41 -24.06 -23.75
N PRO A 144 2.31 -23.63 -23.09
CA PRO A 144 1.83 -22.25 -23.18
C PRO A 144 2.92 -21.22 -22.87
N TRP A 145 2.94 -20.11 -23.62
CA TRP A 145 3.93 -19.04 -23.49
C TRP A 145 5.39 -19.52 -23.61
N GLU A 146 5.63 -20.67 -24.25
CA GLU A 146 6.95 -21.30 -24.40
C GLU A 146 7.61 -21.64 -23.04
N GLY A 147 6.83 -21.67 -21.95
CA GLY A 147 7.36 -21.81 -20.60
C GLY A 147 8.06 -20.56 -20.06
N ASN A 148 7.91 -19.41 -20.73
CA ASN A 148 8.46 -18.14 -20.30
C ASN A 148 7.53 -17.46 -19.27
N TRP A 149 8.10 -17.11 -18.12
CA TRP A 149 7.36 -16.51 -17.02
C TRP A 149 6.88 -15.08 -17.31
N ASP A 150 7.69 -14.27 -17.98
CA ASP A 150 7.31 -12.89 -18.34
C ASP A 150 6.13 -12.89 -19.32
N ASN A 151 6.14 -13.78 -20.31
CA ASN A 151 5.04 -13.93 -21.26
C ASN A 151 3.74 -14.38 -20.55
N PHE A 152 3.84 -15.31 -19.59
CA PHE A 152 2.71 -15.72 -18.76
C PHE A 152 2.16 -14.56 -17.93
N THR A 153 3.02 -13.84 -17.21
CA THR A 153 2.58 -12.72 -16.35
C THR A 153 2.01 -11.56 -17.18
N HIS A 154 2.55 -11.30 -18.37
CA HIS A 154 1.99 -10.36 -19.32
C HIS A 154 0.58 -10.77 -19.74
N ALA A 155 0.38 -12.03 -20.17
CA ALA A 155 -0.94 -12.53 -20.54
C ALA A 155 -1.95 -12.45 -19.37
N LEU A 156 -1.48 -12.75 -18.15
CA LEU A 156 -2.28 -12.63 -16.93
C LEU A 156 -2.69 -11.18 -16.65
N LYS A 157 -1.78 -10.23 -16.84
CA LYS A 157 -2.04 -8.77 -16.71
C LYS A 157 -2.95 -8.25 -17.80
N VAL A 158 -2.82 -8.71 -19.04
CA VAL A 158 -3.75 -8.36 -20.11
C VAL A 158 -5.16 -8.86 -19.78
N ARG A 159 -5.29 -10.07 -19.21
CA ARG A 159 -6.59 -10.66 -18.90
C ARG A 159 -7.25 -10.08 -17.65
N PHE A 160 -6.49 -9.93 -16.57
CA PHE A 160 -7.01 -9.61 -15.24
C PHE A 160 -6.50 -8.29 -14.67
N GLY A 161 -5.57 -7.61 -15.34
CA GLY A 161 -5.07 -6.31 -14.92
C GLY A 161 -6.07 -5.19 -15.17
N VAL A 162 -5.70 -3.98 -14.77
CA VAL A 162 -6.52 -2.79 -15.05
C VAL A 162 -6.22 -2.34 -16.48
N ALA A 163 -7.23 -2.24 -17.33
CA ALA A 163 -7.09 -1.84 -18.73
C ALA A 163 -6.35 -0.50 -18.94
N ASN A 164 -6.32 0.36 -17.92
CA ASN A 164 -5.62 1.64 -17.91
C ASN A 164 -4.92 1.88 -16.56
N GLU A 165 -3.94 1.05 -16.20
CA GLU A 165 -3.09 1.27 -15.01
C GLU A 165 -2.49 2.68 -14.99
N GLN A 166 -2.10 3.20 -16.15
CA GLN A 166 -1.48 4.51 -16.29
C GLN A 166 -2.45 5.66 -16.01
N GLN A 167 -3.70 5.53 -16.48
CA GLN A 167 -4.76 6.50 -16.23
C GLN A 167 -5.28 6.41 -14.79
N LEU A 168 -5.32 5.21 -14.20
CA LEU A 168 -5.66 5.02 -12.79
C LEU A 168 -4.56 5.53 -11.85
N ALA A 169 -3.29 5.35 -12.23
CA ALA A 169 -2.16 5.94 -11.53
C ALA A 169 -2.17 7.47 -11.63
N GLN A 170 -2.44 8.03 -12.81
CA GLN A 170 -2.62 9.46 -13.01
C GLN A 170 -3.80 10.00 -12.19
N ASN A 171 -4.96 9.37 -12.24
CA ASN A 171 -6.12 9.77 -11.44
C ASN A 171 -5.86 9.69 -9.94
N LYS A 172 -5.10 8.69 -9.46
CA LYS A 172 -4.66 8.63 -8.06
C LYS A 172 -3.66 9.74 -7.72
N LEU A 173 -2.74 10.06 -8.62
CA LEU A 173 -1.77 11.16 -8.45
C LEU A 173 -2.48 12.52 -8.43
N GLU A 174 -3.48 12.71 -9.28
CA GLU A 174 -4.32 13.90 -9.32
C GLU A 174 -5.22 14.02 -8.09
N ALA A 175 -5.81 12.91 -7.61
CA ALA A 175 -6.57 12.89 -6.36
C ALA A 175 -5.68 13.21 -5.14
N LEU A 176 -4.43 12.75 -5.12
CA LEU A 176 -3.46 13.12 -4.09
C LEU A 176 -3.04 14.60 -4.21
N ARG A 177 -2.87 15.13 -5.42
CA ARG A 177 -2.60 16.57 -5.66
C ARG A 177 -3.79 17.46 -5.28
N GLN A 178 -5.02 17.01 -5.44
CA GLN A 178 -6.21 17.72 -4.96
C GLN A 178 -6.38 17.67 -3.43
N GLY A 179 -5.61 16.83 -2.73
CA GLY A 179 -5.51 16.85 -1.27
C GLY A 179 -4.85 18.11 -0.70
N ASP A 180 -4.09 18.85 -1.51
CA ASP A 180 -3.53 20.17 -1.19
C ASP A 180 -4.53 21.30 -1.51
N LYS A 181 -5.80 21.12 -1.14
CA LYS A 181 -6.73 22.26 -1.06
C LYS A 181 -6.13 23.26 -0.08
N THR A 182 -5.72 24.41 -0.60
CA THR A 182 -5.16 25.50 0.20
C THR A 182 -6.11 25.88 1.33
N VAL A 183 -5.56 26.23 2.51
CA VAL A 183 -6.29 26.71 3.71
C VAL A 183 -7.35 27.78 3.37
N SER A 184 -7.16 28.52 2.27
CA SER A 184 -8.09 29.51 1.75
C SER A 184 -9.46 28.98 1.29
N GLU A 185 -9.63 27.68 1.05
CA GLU A 185 -10.95 27.09 0.71
C GLU A 185 -11.77 26.73 1.96
N PHE A 186 -11.17 26.69 3.16
CA PHE A 186 -11.88 26.44 4.42
C PHE A 186 -12.49 27.70 5.04
N SER A 187 -12.05 28.90 4.63
CA SER A 187 -12.53 30.17 5.18
C SER A 187 -13.80 30.74 4.52
N GLN A 188 -14.49 29.97 3.67
CA GLN A 188 -15.77 30.38 3.07
C GLN A 188 -16.99 29.62 3.64
N ILE A 189 -16.80 28.79 4.67
CA ILE A 189 -17.89 28.04 5.33
C ILE A 189 -18.12 28.50 6.80
N PHE A 190 -17.52 29.62 7.22
CA PHE A 190 -17.88 30.31 8.47
C PHE A 190 -18.00 31.81 8.23
#